data_AF-A0A2A8D3A7-F1
#
_entry.id   AF-A0A2A8D3A7-F1
#
_cell.length_a   1.000
_cell.length_b   1.000
_cell.length_c   1.000
_cell.angle_alpha   90.00
_cell.angle_beta   90.00
_cell.angle_gamma   90.00
#
_symmetry.space_group_name_H-M   'P 1'
#
loop_
_entity.id
_entity.type
_entity.pdbx_description
1 polymer ?
#
loop_
_entity_poly.entity_id
_entity_poly.type
_entity_poly.pdbx_seq_one_letter_code
_entity_poly.pdbx_strand_id
1 'polypeptide(L)'
;MIRVAILLALAACWAGCDSGTSKSESQYRALTGTWEVVSLRASGVSYTTEIGTRYDSLQMTFADSTAGRTYDLQGTQDAREILAVSGRVQLLDVESIALTSGLPDPVLLTYDITQSRRATLTVPPGPNTGADGLLETLLPQGSWAESQSVELRLERL
;
A
#
# COMPACT_ATOMS: atom_id res chain seq x y z
N MET A 1 -56.92 3.36 -30.32
CA MET A 1 -56.84 2.01 -29.73
C MET A 1 -55.49 1.40 -30.11
N ILE A 2 -54.39 1.89 -29.52
CA ILE A 2 -53.70 1.27 -28.36
C ILE A 2 -53.47 -0.24 -28.59
N ARG A 3 -52.33 -0.57 -29.19
CA ARG A 3 -51.56 -1.80 -28.90
C ARG A 3 -50.08 -1.46 -28.83
N VAL A 4 -49.79 -0.61 -27.85
CA VAL A 4 -48.51 -0.55 -27.14
C VAL A 4 -48.50 -1.77 -26.21
N ALA A 5 -47.62 -2.74 -26.43
CA ALA A 5 -47.27 -3.77 -25.45
C ALA A 5 -45.98 -4.47 -25.89
N ILE A 6 -44.83 -3.88 -25.56
CA ILE A 6 -43.93 -4.45 -24.53
C ILE A 6 -43.31 -5.78 -25.02
N LEU A 7 -42.39 -5.66 -25.97
CA LEU A 7 -41.30 -6.63 -26.18
C LEU A 7 -39.94 -5.93 -25.94
N LEU A 8 -39.94 -4.96 -25.03
CA LEU A 8 -38.79 -4.50 -24.26
C LEU A 8 -38.76 -5.34 -22.97
N ALA A 9 -38.46 -6.63 -23.08
CA ALA A 9 -38.18 -7.46 -21.92
C ALA A 9 -36.70 -7.28 -21.57
N LEU A 10 -36.46 -6.18 -20.83
CA LEU A 10 -35.30 -5.82 -20.04
C LEU A 10 -34.19 -6.89 -19.96
N ALA A 11 -33.25 -6.81 -20.90
CA ALA A 11 -31.91 -7.37 -20.78
C ALA A 11 -30.95 -6.43 -20.01
N ALA A 12 -31.48 -5.48 -19.24
CA ALA A 12 -30.70 -4.44 -18.58
C ALA A 12 -31.16 -4.30 -17.14
N CYS A 13 -30.49 -5.02 -16.25
CA CYS A 13 -30.17 -4.58 -14.89
C CYS A 13 -29.17 -5.59 -14.26
N TRP A 14 -28.04 -5.80 -14.93
CA TRP A 14 -26.78 -6.16 -14.27
C TRP A 14 -26.14 -4.90 -13.64
N ALA A 15 -26.96 -4.01 -13.07
CA ALA A 15 -26.52 -2.80 -12.38
C ALA A 15 -26.26 -3.09 -10.89
N GLY A 16 -25.48 -4.14 -10.64
CA GLY A 16 -25.21 -4.65 -9.30
C GLY A 16 -23.78 -5.14 -9.15
N CYS A 17 -22.79 -4.41 -9.65
CA CYS A 17 -21.38 -4.69 -9.34
C CYS A 17 -20.48 -3.53 -9.80
N ASP A 18 -20.36 -2.46 -9.03
CA ASP A 18 -19.22 -1.53 -9.27
C ASP A 18 -18.81 -0.63 -8.08
N SER A 19 -19.52 -0.69 -6.95
CA SER A 19 -19.20 0.19 -5.80
C SER A 19 -18.00 -0.29 -4.97
N GLY A 20 -17.62 -1.57 -5.07
CA GLY A 20 -16.49 -2.15 -4.33
C GLY A 20 -15.14 -1.81 -4.96
N THR A 21 -15.05 -1.94 -6.29
CA THR A 21 -13.85 -1.63 -7.06
C THR A 21 -13.53 -0.14 -7.00
N SER A 22 -14.52 0.73 -7.20
CA SER A 22 -14.30 2.18 -7.16
C SER A 22 -13.83 2.69 -5.79
N LYS A 23 -14.30 2.07 -4.69
CA LYS A 23 -13.90 2.44 -3.32
C LYS A 23 -12.49 1.98 -3.00
N SER A 24 -12.15 0.73 -3.32
CA SER A 24 -10.78 0.20 -3.18
C SER A 24 -9.80 1.04 -4.00
N GLU A 25 -10.19 1.42 -5.24
CA GLU A 25 -9.37 2.26 -6.10
C GLU A 25 -9.12 3.67 -5.53
N SER A 26 -10.13 4.27 -4.91
CA SER A 26 -9.98 5.58 -4.28
C SER A 26 -9.08 5.57 -3.05
N GLN A 27 -9.12 4.49 -2.25
CA GLN A 27 -8.38 4.42 -1.00
C GLN A 27 -6.90 4.07 -1.22
N TYR A 28 -6.57 3.14 -2.12
CA TYR A 28 -5.15 2.86 -2.39
C TYR A 28 -4.46 4.08 -3.02
N ARG A 29 -5.16 4.85 -3.88
CA ARG A 29 -4.61 6.08 -4.47
C ARG A 29 -4.33 7.17 -3.43
N ALA A 30 -5.00 7.16 -2.29
CA ALA A 30 -4.72 8.09 -1.21
C ALA A 30 -3.37 7.82 -0.53
N LEU A 31 -2.77 6.62 -0.71
CA LEU A 31 -1.39 6.35 -0.29
C LEU A 31 -0.35 7.05 -1.18
N THR A 32 -0.69 7.41 -2.42
CA THR A 32 0.22 8.12 -3.32
C THR A 32 0.56 9.49 -2.75
N GLY A 33 1.85 9.76 -2.52
CA GLY A 33 2.41 11.05 -2.14
C GLY A 33 3.67 10.93 -1.30
N THR A 34 4.09 12.05 -0.72
CA THR A 34 5.30 12.13 0.11
C THR A 34 4.92 12.17 1.59
N TRP A 35 5.62 11.37 2.38
CA TRP A 35 5.29 11.07 3.76
C TRP A 35 6.52 11.24 4.66
N GLU A 36 6.32 11.85 5.81
CA GLU A 36 7.22 11.78 6.96
C GLU A 36 6.94 10.47 7.73
N VAL A 37 8.00 9.80 8.18
CA VAL A 37 7.87 8.62 9.04
C VAL A 37 7.74 9.04 10.50
N VAL A 38 6.54 8.92 11.04
CA VAL A 38 6.24 9.25 12.45
C VAL A 38 6.71 8.16 13.40
N SER A 39 6.53 6.89 13.01
CA SER A 39 7.06 5.77 13.79
C SER A 39 7.18 4.50 12.97
N LEU A 40 8.20 3.70 13.28
CA LEU A 40 8.30 2.32 12.81
C LEU A 40 8.38 1.40 14.03
N ARG A 41 7.57 0.35 14.04
CA ARG A 41 7.64 -0.72 15.03
C ARG A 41 7.69 -2.07 14.34
N ALA A 42 8.55 -2.98 14.82
CA ALA A 42 8.55 -4.38 14.42
C ALA A 42 8.39 -5.27 15.65
N SER A 43 7.36 -6.11 15.67
CA SER A 43 7.02 -6.97 16.82
C SER A 43 7.02 -6.24 18.18
N GLY A 44 6.53 -4.99 18.19
CA GLY A 44 6.48 -4.14 19.39
C GLY A 44 7.78 -3.40 19.73
N VAL A 45 8.90 -3.69 19.07
CA VAL A 45 10.17 -2.95 19.20
C VAL A 45 10.12 -1.72 18.31
N SER A 46 10.50 -0.56 18.84
CA SER A 46 10.50 0.72 18.12
C SER A 46 11.81 0.93 17.38
N TYR A 47 11.73 1.30 16.11
CA TYR A 47 12.85 1.66 15.22
C TYR A 47 12.71 3.07 14.65
N THR A 48 11.88 3.91 15.28
CA THR A 48 11.59 5.28 14.84
C THR A 48 12.84 6.14 14.68
N THR A 49 13.82 6.00 15.57
CA THR A 49 15.06 6.80 15.50
C THR A 49 15.92 6.38 14.32
N GLU A 50 16.02 5.09 14.06
CA GLU A 50 16.80 4.49 12.98
C GLU A 50 16.22 4.86 11.62
N ILE A 51 14.89 4.73 11.45
CA ILE A 51 14.23 5.09 10.20
C ILE A 51 14.25 6.61 9.98
N GLY A 52 14.07 7.42 11.04
CA GLY A 52 14.11 8.88 10.95
C GLY A 52 15.52 9.45 10.75
N THR A 53 16.57 8.74 11.17
CA THR A 53 17.95 9.11 10.84
C THR A 53 18.25 8.81 9.37
N ARG A 54 17.65 7.74 8.83
CA ARG A 54 17.90 7.29 7.46
C ARG A 54 17.11 8.07 6.43
N TYR A 55 15.85 8.40 6.69
CA TYR A 55 14.97 9.05 5.73
C TYR A 55 14.34 10.32 6.30
N ASP A 56 14.45 11.41 5.56
CA ASP A 56 13.66 12.63 5.79
C ASP A 56 12.22 12.44 5.31
N SER A 57 12.05 11.65 4.23
CA SER A 57 10.75 11.36 3.67
C SER A 57 10.72 10.03 2.90
N LEU A 58 9.53 9.45 2.81
CA LEU A 58 9.20 8.34 1.93
C LEU A 58 8.16 8.80 0.92
N GLN A 59 8.45 8.66 -0.37
CA GLN A 59 7.49 8.89 -1.43
C GLN A 59 6.95 7.56 -1.94
N MET A 60 5.63 7.42 -1.90
CA MET A 60 4.92 6.29 -2.49
C MET A 60 4.17 6.76 -3.72
N THR A 61 4.32 6.06 -4.84
CA THR A 61 3.52 6.31 -6.05
C THR A 61 2.89 5.00 -6.50
N PHE A 62 1.62 5.06 -6.89
CA PHE A 62 0.91 3.94 -7.48
C PHE A 62 0.41 4.32 -8.87
N ALA A 63 0.57 3.42 -9.83
CA ALA A 63 0.18 3.65 -11.21
C ALA A 63 -0.57 2.44 -11.78
N ASP A 64 -1.55 2.71 -12.64
CA ASP A 64 -2.23 1.70 -13.43
C ASP A 64 -1.64 1.69 -14.84
N SER A 65 -1.23 0.52 -15.34
CA SER A 65 -0.74 0.34 -16.70
C SER A 65 -1.46 -0.81 -17.40
N THR A 66 -1.27 -0.95 -18.71
CA THR A 66 -1.78 -2.11 -19.48
C THR A 66 -1.18 -3.44 -19.00
N ALA A 67 -0.03 -3.42 -18.31
CA ALA A 67 0.62 -4.59 -17.75
C ALA A 67 0.20 -4.90 -16.29
N GLY A 68 -0.73 -4.12 -15.73
CA GLY A 68 -1.19 -4.22 -14.35
C GLY A 68 -0.81 -3.00 -13.51
N ARG A 69 -1.12 -3.07 -12.21
CA ARG A 69 -0.84 -2.02 -11.24
C ARG A 69 0.59 -2.12 -10.71
N THR A 70 1.26 -0.98 -10.59
CA THR A 70 2.62 -0.88 -10.08
C THR A 70 2.69 0.08 -8.90
N TYR A 71 3.75 -0.08 -8.11
CA TYR A 71 4.13 0.86 -7.07
C TYR A 71 5.59 1.26 -7.22
N ASP A 72 5.90 2.47 -6.78
CA ASP A 72 7.24 2.98 -6.57
C ASP A 72 7.35 3.47 -5.11
N LEU A 73 8.40 3.04 -4.42
CA LEU A 73 8.77 3.48 -3.09
C LEU A 73 10.15 4.12 -3.15
N GLN A 74 10.22 5.41 -2.85
CA GLN A 74 11.47 6.16 -2.79
C GLN A 74 11.69 6.69 -1.38
N GLY A 75 12.93 6.66 -0.92
CA GLY A 75 13.34 7.24 0.35
C GLY A 75 14.42 8.28 0.14
N THR A 76 14.26 9.45 0.75
CA THR A 76 15.18 10.58 0.58
C THR A 76 15.90 10.92 1.89
N GLN A 77 17.17 11.30 1.79
CA GLN A 77 17.98 11.84 2.90
C GLN A 77 18.82 13.01 2.37
N ASP A 78 18.81 14.15 3.05
CA ASP A 78 19.53 15.37 2.64
C ASP A 78 19.24 15.75 1.17
N ALA A 79 17.96 15.66 0.78
CA ALA A 79 17.46 15.87 -0.59
C ALA A 79 18.05 14.93 -1.66
N ARG A 80 18.64 13.80 -1.27
CA ARG A 80 19.13 12.74 -2.17
C ARG A 80 18.27 11.49 -2.03
N GLU A 81 17.97 10.85 -3.15
CA GLU A 81 17.37 9.52 -3.16
C GLU A 81 18.40 8.49 -2.67
N ILE A 82 18.05 7.74 -1.63
CA ILE A 82 18.88 6.68 -1.04
C ILE A 82 18.18 5.31 -1.05
N LEU A 83 16.90 5.28 -1.40
CA LEU A 83 16.09 4.09 -1.61
C LEU A 83 15.24 4.33 -2.86
N ALA A 84 15.22 3.34 -3.76
CA ALA A 84 14.33 3.29 -4.90
C ALA A 84 13.94 1.84 -5.17
N VAL A 85 12.66 1.52 -4.97
CA VAL A 85 12.08 0.20 -5.19
C VAL A 85 10.84 0.34 -6.03
N SER A 86 10.72 -0.48 -7.07
CA SER A 86 9.58 -0.51 -7.96
C SER A 86 9.08 -1.93 -8.14
N GLY A 87 7.77 -2.11 -8.18
CA GLY A 87 7.20 -3.43 -8.32
C GLY A 87 5.73 -3.44 -8.69
N ARG A 88 5.13 -4.64 -8.65
CA ARG A 88 3.71 -4.86 -8.92
C ARG A 88 2.92 -4.82 -7.62
N VAL A 89 1.71 -4.31 -7.71
CA VAL A 89 0.76 -4.29 -6.61
C VAL A 89 -0.53 -5.00 -7.02
N GLN A 90 -1.09 -5.77 -6.10
CA GLN A 90 -2.41 -6.36 -6.22
C GLN A 90 -3.32 -5.77 -5.15
N LEU A 91 -4.47 -5.25 -5.56
CA LEU A 91 -5.52 -4.86 -4.61
C LEU A 91 -6.23 -6.13 -4.14
N LEU A 92 -6.23 -6.37 -2.83
CA LEU A 92 -6.90 -7.52 -2.24
C LEU A 92 -8.31 -7.13 -1.81
N ASP A 93 -8.43 -5.98 -1.15
CA ASP A 93 -9.69 -5.37 -0.74
C ASP A 93 -9.57 -3.83 -0.67
N VAL A 94 -10.42 -3.19 0.13
CA VAL A 94 -10.46 -1.73 0.29
C VAL A 94 -9.32 -1.17 1.15
N GLU A 95 -8.76 -1.99 2.05
CA GLU A 95 -7.78 -1.60 3.08
C GLU A 95 -6.52 -2.47 3.02
N SER A 96 -6.40 -3.35 2.02
CA SER A 96 -5.30 -4.29 1.89
C SER A 96 -4.77 -4.38 0.46
N ILE A 97 -3.44 -4.33 0.32
CA ILE A 97 -2.71 -4.58 -0.91
C ILE A 97 -1.65 -5.66 -0.70
N ALA A 98 -1.25 -6.32 -1.79
CA ALA A 98 -0.04 -7.13 -1.83
C ALA A 98 0.99 -6.48 -2.78
N LEU A 99 2.19 -6.21 -2.27
CA LEU A 99 3.35 -5.84 -3.09
C LEU A 99 3.96 -7.15 -3.60
N THR A 100 3.68 -7.53 -4.84
CA THR A 100 3.98 -8.88 -5.36
C THR A 100 5.33 -8.99 -6.05
N SER A 101 6.05 -7.88 -6.22
CA SER A 101 7.42 -7.85 -6.72
C SER A 101 8.15 -6.60 -6.25
N GLY A 102 9.46 -6.49 -6.51
CA GLY A 102 10.29 -5.33 -6.18
C GLY A 102 10.99 -5.43 -4.83
N LEU A 103 10.36 -6.11 -3.88
CA LEU A 103 10.94 -6.49 -2.58
C LEU A 103 11.46 -7.94 -2.65
N PRO A 104 12.32 -8.35 -1.69
CA PRO A 104 12.82 -9.73 -1.62
C PRO A 104 11.70 -10.78 -1.63
N ASP A 105 10.62 -10.50 -0.90
CA ASP A 105 9.44 -11.33 -0.79
C ASP A 105 8.15 -10.54 -1.02
N PRO A 106 7.06 -11.18 -1.45
CA PRO A 106 5.76 -10.54 -1.51
C PRO A 106 5.34 -10.01 -0.14
N VAL A 107 4.93 -8.74 -0.09
CA VAL A 107 4.51 -8.10 1.15
C VAL A 107 3.01 -7.92 1.20
N LEU A 108 2.37 -8.51 2.22
CA LEU A 108 0.97 -8.27 2.52
C LEU A 108 0.86 -7.04 3.42
N LEU A 109 0.20 -5.99 2.93
CA LEU A 109 0.08 -4.72 3.61
C LEU A 109 -1.38 -4.37 3.83
N THR A 110 -1.77 -4.15 5.08
CA THR A 110 -3.02 -3.45 5.38
C THR A 110 -2.72 -1.98 5.65
N TYR A 111 -3.68 -1.10 5.37
CA TYR A 111 -3.52 0.32 5.55
C TYR A 111 -4.80 0.97 6.09
N ASP A 112 -4.60 1.94 6.98
CA ASP A 112 -5.64 2.86 7.43
C ASP A 112 -5.21 4.28 7.10
N ILE A 113 -6.06 5.02 6.38
CA ILE A 113 -5.82 6.42 6.01
C ILE A 113 -6.82 7.30 6.74
N THR A 114 -6.33 8.02 7.75
CA THR A 114 -7.12 8.99 8.48
C THR A 114 -6.97 10.37 7.85
N GLN A 115 -8.09 10.94 7.38
CA GLN A 115 -8.19 12.32 6.88
C GLN A 115 -7.25 12.68 5.71
N SER A 116 -6.80 11.71 4.93
CA SER A 116 -5.82 11.89 3.82
C SER A 116 -4.47 12.48 4.23
N ARG A 117 -4.21 12.61 5.53
CA ARG A 117 -2.96 13.19 6.08
C ARG A 117 -2.14 12.21 6.89
N ARG A 118 -2.76 11.15 7.39
CA ARG A 118 -2.09 10.12 8.18
C ARG A 118 -2.37 8.76 7.58
N ALA A 119 -1.33 7.94 7.50
CA ALA A 119 -1.47 6.56 7.10
C ALA A 119 -0.79 5.66 8.14
N THR A 120 -1.43 4.56 8.49
CA THR A 120 -0.80 3.46 9.21
C THR A 120 -0.73 2.28 8.28
N LEU A 121 0.48 1.82 7.96
CA LEU A 121 0.71 0.63 7.17
C LEU A 121 1.10 -0.51 8.11
N THR A 122 0.44 -1.66 7.98
CA THR A 122 0.68 -2.81 8.83
C THR A 122 0.99 -4.05 7.99
N VAL A 123 2.07 -4.74 8.32
CA VAL A 123 2.31 -6.11 7.85
C VAL A 123 1.96 -7.05 9.01
N PRO A 124 0.96 -7.93 8.85
CA PRO A 124 0.58 -8.84 9.92
C PRO A 124 1.70 -9.86 10.21
N PRO A 125 1.75 -10.40 11.44
CA PRO A 125 2.68 -11.47 11.76
C PRO A 125 2.28 -12.76 11.04
N GLY A 126 3.25 -13.52 10.56
CA GLY A 126 3.03 -14.82 9.95
C GLY A 126 4.13 -15.19 8.97
N PRO A 127 4.23 -16.48 8.60
CA PRO A 127 5.15 -16.89 7.55
C PRO A 127 4.70 -16.31 6.20
N ASN A 128 5.65 -15.90 5.36
CA ASN A 128 5.42 -15.39 4.00
C ASN A 128 4.59 -14.08 3.93
N THR A 129 4.58 -13.25 4.97
CA THR A 129 3.96 -11.91 4.90
C THR A 129 4.91 -10.85 4.33
N GLY A 130 6.20 -11.19 4.18
CA GLY A 130 7.26 -10.33 3.64
C GLY A 130 7.69 -9.20 4.58
N ALA A 131 7.34 -9.30 5.88
CA ALA A 131 7.67 -8.31 6.90
C ALA A 131 9.18 -8.06 7.01
N ASP A 132 9.96 -9.12 7.00
CA ASP A 132 11.42 -9.12 6.99
C ASP A 132 11.99 -8.52 5.70
N GLY A 133 11.51 -8.92 4.52
CA GLY A 133 11.95 -8.32 3.25
C GLY A 133 11.67 -6.82 3.17
N LEU A 134 10.52 -6.37 3.71
CA LEU A 134 10.21 -4.94 3.85
C LEU A 134 11.20 -4.24 4.78
N LEU A 135 11.48 -4.82 5.96
CA LEU A 135 12.39 -4.24 6.93
C LEU A 135 13.85 -4.26 6.47
N GLU A 136 14.29 -5.30 5.76
CA GLU A 136 15.61 -5.37 5.15
C GLU A 136 15.77 -4.27 4.10
N THR A 137 14.73 -4.01 3.31
CA THR A 137 14.72 -2.93 2.33
C THR A 137 14.79 -1.56 3.00
N LEU A 138 13.97 -1.32 4.03
CA LEU A 138 13.91 -0.03 4.72
C LEU A 138 15.13 0.22 5.61
N LEU A 139 15.61 -0.82 6.31
CA LEU A 139 16.66 -0.79 7.31
C LEU A 139 17.62 -1.98 7.11
N PRO A 140 18.51 -1.94 6.11
CA PRO A 140 19.35 -3.08 5.70
C PRO A 140 20.41 -3.52 6.72
N GLN A 141 20.57 -2.79 7.81
CA GLN A 141 21.55 -3.11 8.87
C GLN A 141 20.96 -4.00 9.98
N GLY A 142 19.65 -4.27 9.95
CA GLY A 142 18.97 -5.08 10.97
C GLY A 142 18.94 -6.56 10.65
N SER A 143 18.80 -7.38 11.69
CA SER A 143 18.50 -8.81 11.58
C SER A 143 17.01 -9.02 11.85
N TRP A 144 16.30 -9.50 10.83
CA TRP A 144 14.84 -9.51 10.77
C TRP A 144 14.30 -10.93 10.86
N ALA A 145 13.20 -11.12 11.60
CA ALA A 145 12.57 -12.43 11.71
C ALA A 145 11.40 -12.54 10.72
N GLU A 146 11.29 -13.66 10.00
CA GLU A 146 10.24 -13.91 8.99
C GLU A 146 8.81 -13.72 9.54
N SER A 147 8.58 -14.00 10.83
CA SER A 147 7.25 -13.98 11.45
C SER A 147 6.89 -12.68 12.17
N GLN A 148 7.72 -11.64 12.06
CA GLN A 148 7.50 -10.38 12.76
C GLN A 148 6.32 -9.60 12.17
N SER A 149 5.64 -8.82 13.00
CA SER A 149 4.71 -7.80 12.52
C SER A 149 5.46 -6.49 12.26
N VAL A 150 4.95 -5.68 11.35
CA VAL A 150 5.45 -4.32 11.09
C VAL A 150 4.30 -3.33 11.20
N GLU A 151 4.53 -2.22 11.87
CA GLU A 151 3.64 -1.07 11.88
C GLU A 151 4.45 0.19 11.53
N LEU A 152 4.10 0.82 10.41
CA LEU A 152 4.69 2.06 9.93
C LEU A 152 3.63 3.16 9.95
N ARG A 153 3.84 4.20 10.76
CA ARG A 153 2.97 5.37 10.83
C ARG A 153 3.59 6.51 10.05
N LEU A 154 2.77 7.13 9.22
CA LEU A 154 3.16 8.15 8.27
C LEU A 154 2.28 9.39 8.43
N GLU A 155 2.88 10.55 8.27
CA GLU A 155 2.17 11.83 8.16
C GLU A 155 2.56 12.53 6.86
N ARG A 156 1.60 13.18 6.21
CA ARG A 156 1.78 13.79 4.89
C ARG A 156 2.62 15.06 5.00
N LEU A 157 3.62 15.18 4.11
CA LEU A 157 4.38 16.44 3.92
C LEU A 157 3.61 17.47 3.07
#